data_AF-A0A8J7TVG9-F1
#
_entry.id   AF-A0A8J7TVG9-F1
#
_cell.length_a   1.000
_cell.length_b   1.000
_cell.length_c   1.000
_cell.angle_alpha   90.00
_cell.angle_beta   90.00
_cell.angle_gamma   90.00
#
_symmetry.space_group_name_H-M   'P 1'
#
loop_
_entity.id
_entity.type
_entity.pdbx_description
1 polymer ?
#
loop_
_entity_poly.entity_id
_entity_poly.type
_entity_poly.pdbx_seq_one_letter_code
_entity_poly.pdbx_strand_id
1 'polypeptide(L)'
;MSPLPLANVFNVFFDTRTHPLTGEEQYLLRAMPVMVGVLCILAIAYRYYSAFLAAKVSALDNTRRTPAHQFDDGQNYHPTNRWVLFGHHFAAISGAGPLIGPVLAMQYGYAPGLLWLVIGVCLAGAVQDMLVMAASVRRGGKSLAEIAKAELGRPASLIASVAILVIVVIALAGLAFVVVKALGGEEAKLPAGMMIHIPAGSRVEVVSESDKGTILGFPADCRVRYPVSQTESRRPEPFRVRVPGTELAPEGTAYTVPKGSFQVIPGSCWGTFTIACTIPIALFVGLWMYRIRKGRVVEASVIGGALTLGAVFLGAHIPGSSLEPYFNLSRGGTIVALCVYGFIAAVLPVWLLLTPRDYLSSFMKIGTLALLVLGVILANPTLAHPPLNHEFQSGGPTFAGTLFPFVFICVMCGAISGFHALVSSGTTPKMINKESDIRPIGYGAMLTEGLVGVVALIAAAAMPPELYYSINVDVEKVPQFQDRLDRMYAEIGTGPAAHERIHAAGVHDVHQLDLAQVEETVGGESLRGRTGGAVTLAVSMAMILTSAFDWADSGL
;
A
#
# COMPACT_ATOMS: atom_id res chain seq x y z
N MET A 1 -23.94 -25.45 23.76
CA MET A 1 -23.86 -24.16 23.04
C MET A 1 -25.26 -23.60 22.94
N SER A 2 -25.65 -22.75 23.87
CA SER A 2 -26.89 -21.95 23.74
C SER A 2 -26.70 -20.97 22.55
N PRO A 3 -27.68 -20.82 21.66
CA PRO A 3 -27.58 -19.86 20.56
C PRO A 3 -27.42 -18.45 21.14
N LEU A 4 -26.47 -17.69 20.58
CA LEU A 4 -26.30 -16.28 20.90
C LEU A 4 -27.65 -15.56 20.69
N PRO A 5 -28.12 -14.72 21.63
CA PRO A 5 -29.34 -13.96 21.45
C PRO A 5 -29.25 -13.12 20.16
N LEU A 6 -30.35 -12.98 19.41
CA LEU A 6 -30.39 -12.30 18.09
C LEU A 6 -29.76 -10.89 18.11
N ALA A 7 -29.85 -10.17 19.24
CA ALA A 7 -29.19 -8.88 19.44
C ALA A 7 -27.64 -8.96 19.33
N ASN A 8 -27.04 -10.05 19.80
CA ASN A 8 -25.60 -10.28 19.69
C ASN A 8 -25.18 -10.59 18.25
N VAL A 9 -26.07 -11.18 17.43
CA VAL A 9 -25.79 -11.43 16.01
C VAL A 9 -25.86 -10.11 15.25
N PHE A 10 -26.86 -9.26 15.49
CA PHE A 10 -26.96 -7.96 14.82
C PHE A 10 -25.71 -7.10 15.03
N ASN A 11 -25.20 -7.04 16.26
CA ASN A 11 -23.99 -6.28 16.62
C ASN A 11 -22.69 -6.82 15.99
N VAL A 12 -22.70 -8.04 15.44
CA VAL A 12 -21.57 -8.58 14.67
C VAL A 12 -21.56 -8.00 13.26
N PHE A 13 -22.73 -7.69 12.69
CA PHE A 13 -22.86 -7.21 11.31
C PHE A 13 -22.93 -5.69 11.21
N PHE A 14 -23.60 -5.07 12.17
CA PHE A 14 -23.89 -3.66 12.18
C PHE A 14 -23.46 -3.03 13.49
N ASP A 15 -23.08 -1.78 13.41
CA ASP A 15 -22.91 -0.90 14.53
C ASP A 15 -24.00 0.16 14.51
N THR A 16 -24.50 0.54 15.68
CA THR A 16 -25.65 1.44 15.81
C THR A 16 -25.15 2.75 16.38
N ARG A 17 -25.26 3.82 15.59
CA ARG A 17 -24.81 5.15 15.98
C ARG A 17 -25.96 6.13 15.91
N THR A 18 -26.23 6.85 16.98
CA THR A 18 -27.17 7.96 16.95
C THR A 18 -26.52 9.17 16.31
N HIS A 19 -27.16 9.73 15.28
CA HIS A 19 -26.68 10.90 14.59
C HIS A 19 -26.78 12.13 15.52
N PRO A 20 -25.67 12.81 15.85
CA PRO A 20 -25.64 13.86 16.88
C PRO A 20 -26.44 15.12 16.50
N LEU A 21 -26.70 15.35 15.20
CA LEU A 21 -27.44 16.53 14.75
C LEU A 21 -28.95 16.28 14.62
N THR A 22 -29.36 15.08 14.20
CA THR A 22 -30.75 14.74 13.88
C THR A 22 -31.40 13.84 14.92
N GLY A 23 -30.61 13.15 15.76
CA GLY A 23 -31.11 12.15 16.71
C GLY A 23 -31.55 10.82 16.07
N GLU A 24 -31.39 10.67 14.76
CA GLU A 24 -31.76 9.45 14.04
C GLU A 24 -30.73 8.34 14.25
N GLU A 25 -31.19 7.10 14.33
CA GLU A 25 -30.30 5.94 14.37
C GLU A 25 -29.73 5.65 12.98
N GLN A 26 -28.41 5.59 12.90
CA GLN A 26 -27.67 5.16 11.71
C GLN A 26 -27.06 3.78 11.96
N TYR A 27 -27.18 2.91 10.95
CA TYR A 27 -26.61 1.57 10.95
C TYR A 27 -25.36 1.55 10.09
N LEU A 28 -24.20 1.39 10.73
CA LEU A 28 -22.91 1.31 10.06
C LEU A 28 -22.53 -0.15 9.86
N LEU A 29 -21.98 -0.48 8.69
CA LEU A 29 -21.49 -1.84 8.43
C LEU A 29 -20.19 -2.08 9.19
N ARG A 30 -20.04 -3.27 9.76
CA ARG A 30 -18.75 -3.71 10.28
C ARG A 30 -17.92 -4.41 9.21
N ALA A 31 -16.61 -4.43 9.39
CA ALA A 31 -15.67 -4.91 8.40
C ALA A 31 -15.65 -6.44 8.22
N MET A 32 -15.89 -7.23 9.28
CA MET A 32 -15.82 -8.70 9.19
C MET A 32 -16.81 -9.30 8.18
N PRO A 33 -18.11 -8.95 8.18
CA PRO A 33 -19.05 -9.45 7.18
C PRO A 33 -18.64 -9.13 5.75
N VAL A 34 -18.12 -7.92 5.53
CA VAL A 34 -17.63 -7.50 4.22
C VAL A 34 -16.43 -8.35 3.81
N MET A 35 -15.46 -8.54 4.71
CA MET A 35 -14.28 -9.37 4.46
C MET A 35 -14.66 -10.83 4.15
N VAL A 36 -15.54 -11.44 4.97
CA VAL A 36 -16.00 -12.83 4.75
C VAL A 36 -16.77 -12.95 3.44
N GLY A 37 -17.65 -12.00 3.14
CA GLY A 37 -18.38 -11.96 1.87
C GLY A 37 -17.44 -11.90 0.67
N VAL A 38 -16.41 -11.05 0.72
CA VAL A 38 -15.37 -10.98 -0.31
C VAL A 38 -14.62 -12.30 -0.43
N LEU A 39 -14.13 -12.87 0.67
CA LEU A 39 -13.40 -14.15 0.65
C LEU A 39 -14.25 -15.27 0.03
N CYS A 40 -15.55 -15.32 0.32
CA CYS A 40 -16.48 -16.26 -0.30
C CYS A 40 -16.58 -16.03 -1.82
N ILE A 41 -16.74 -14.78 -2.27
CA ILE A 41 -16.82 -14.46 -3.70
C ILE A 41 -15.52 -14.84 -4.42
N LEU A 42 -14.37 -14.48 -3.87
CA LEU A 42 -13.06 -14.83 -4.44
C LEU A 42 -12.88 -16.36 -4.49
N ALA A 43 -13.28 -17.07 -3.44
CA ALA A 43 -13.22 -18.54 -3.41
C ALA A 43 -14.14 -19.19 -4.45
N ILE A 44 -15.36 -18.68 -4.63
CA ILE A 44 -16.31 -19.15 -5.66
C ILE A 44 -15.77 -18.87 -7.06
N ALA A 45 -15.25 -17.66 -7.30
CA ALA A 45 -14.64 -17.27 -8.57
C ALA A 45 -13.45 -18.17 -8.91
N TYR A 46 -12.56 -18.41 -7.94
CA TYR A 46 -11.47 -19.37 -8.11
C TYR A 46 -11.98 -20.79 -8.36
N ARG A 47 -12.97 -21.26 -7.61
CA ARG A 47 -13.44 -22.65 -7.68
C ARG A 47 -14.14 -22.98 -8.99
N TYR A 48 -14.97 -22.07 -9.49
CA TYR A 48 -15.87 -22.32 -10.62
C TYR A 48 -15.46 -21.54 -11.87
N TYR A 49 -15.30 -20.22 -11.77
CA TYR A 49 -15.06 -19.39 -12.96
C TYR A 49 -13.66 -19.61 -13.53
N SER A 50 -12.62 -19.64 -12.69
CA SER A 50 -11.26 -19.97 -13.17
C SER A 50 -11.16 -21.41 -13.71
N ALA A 51 -11.95 -22.35 -13.17
CA ALA A 51 -12.02 -23.71 -13.68
C ALA A 51 -12.71 -23.78 -15.05
N PHE A 52 -13.79 -23.03 -15.24
CA PHE A 52 -14.45 -22.87 -16.55
C PHE A 52 -13.48 -22.29 -17.58
N LEU A 53 -12.78 -21.21 -17.23
CA LEU A 53 -11.81 -20.60 -18.14
C LEU A 53 -10.68 -21.57 -18.48
N ALA A 54 -10.12 -22.26 -17.49
CA ALA A 54 -9.07 -23.26 -17.70
C ALA A 54 -9.53 -24.43 -18.59
N ALA A 55 -10.74 -24.95 -18.38
CA ALA A 55 -11.23 -26.15 -19.06
C ALA A 55 -11.86 -25.87 -20.43
N LYS A 56 -12.59 -24.76 -20.58
CA LYS A 56 -13.39 -24.45 -21.78
C LYS A 56 -12.81 -23.35 -22.65
N VAL A 57 -12.21 -22.32 -22.06
CA VAL A 57 -11.69 -21.16 -22.82
C VAL A 57 -10.24 -21.40 -23.21
N SER A 58 -9.37 -21.55 -22.21
CA SER A 58 -7.96 -21.86 -22.45
C SER A 58 -7.78 -23.31 -22.87
N ALA A 59 -8.59 -24.26 -22.39
CA ALA A 59 -8.39 -25.70 -22.59
C ALA A 59 -6.93 -26.10 -22.26
N LEU A 60 -6.53 -25.84 -21.01
CA LEU A 60 -5.20 -26.12 -20.49
C LEU A 60 -4.90 -27.62 -20.56
N ASP A 61 -3.75 -27.97 -21.12
CA ASP A 61 -3.36 -29.35 -21.40
C ASP A 61 -1.93 -29.63 -20.93
N ASN A 62 -1.79 -30.51 -19.95
CA ASN A 62 -0.50 -30.90 -19.39
C ASN A 62 0.36 -31.77 -20.32
N THR A 63 -0.19 -32.26 -21.42
CA THR A 63 0.58 -33.00 -22.43
C THR A 63 1.38 -32.08 -23.35
N ARG A 64 1.02 -30.78 -23.42
CA ARG A 64 1.77 -29.79 -24.19
C ARG A 64 3.06 -29.41 -23.49
N ARG A 65 4.17 -29.49 -24.21
CA ARG A 65 5.48 -29.05 -23.72
C ARG A 65 5.48 -27.52 -23.62
N THR A 66 5.75 -27.01 -22.43
CA THR A 66 5.80 -25.57 -22.15
C THR A 66 7.13 -24.98 -22.65
N PRO A 67 7.20 -23.66 -22.88
CA PRO A 67 8.42 -23.02 -23.36
C PRO A 67 9.58 -23.15 -22.36
N ALA A 68 9.29 -23.26 -21.06
CA ALA A 68 10.28 -23.51 -20.03
C ALA A 68 11.09 -24.79 -20.29
N HIS A 69 10.45 -25.83 -20.83
CA HIS A 69 11.12 -27.08 -21.21
C HIS A 69 11.63 -27.07 -22.65
N GLN A 70 11.03 -26.30 -23.55
CA GLN A 70 11.41 -26.27 -24.96
C GLN A 70 12.68 -25.45 -25.21
N PHE A 71 12.82 -24.33 -24.51
CA PHE A 71 13.89 -23.35 -24.72
C PHE A 71 14.81 -23.22 -23.50
N ASP A 72 14.86 -24.21 -22.60
CA ASP A 72 15.65 -24.21 -21.36
C ASP A 72 17.10 -23.78 -21.61
N ASP A 73 17.37 -22.48 -21.45
CA ASP A 73 18.59 -21.79 -21.86
C ASP A 73 19.51 -21.52 -20.67
N GLY A 74 19.06 -21.87 -19.46
CA GLY A 74 19.76 -21.55 -18.22
C GLY A 74 19.84 -20.05 -17.92
N GLN A 75 19.07 -19.21 -18.62
CA GLN A 75 19.05 -17.75 -18.43
C GLN A 75 17.62 -17.24 -18.21
N ASN A 76 16.75 -17.34 -19.22
CA ASN A 76 15.39 -16.79 -19.23
C ASN A 76 14.32 -17.87 -19.15
N TYR A 77 14.57 -19.04 -19.74
CA TYR A 77 13.67 -20.18 -19.75
C TYR A 77 14.20 -21.23 -18.80
N HIS A 78 13.40 -21.58 -17.79
CA HIS A 78 13.78 -22.63 -16.85
C HIS A 78 12.53 -23.17 -16.13
N PRO A 79 12.28 -24.50 -16.14
CA PRO A 79 11.11 -25.06 -15.47
C PRO A 79 11.18 -24.82 -13.96
N THR A 80 10.15 -24.19 -13.41
CA THR A 80 10.14 -23.76 -12.00
C THR A 80 8.94 -24.35 -11.26
N ASN A 81 9.12 -24.62 -9.97
CA ASN A 81 8.05 -25.10 -9.11
C ASN A 81 6.89 -24.09 -9.05
N ARG A 82 5.65 -24.58 -9.18
CA ARG A 82 4.44 -23.74 -9.19
C ARG A 82 4.32 -22.76 -8.03
N TRP A 83 4.78 -23.13 -6.82
CA TRP A 83 4.66 -22.27 -5.63
C TRP A 83 5.69 -21.14 -5.65
N VAL A 84 6.88 -21.44 -6.16
CA VAL A 84 7.93 -20.43 -6.39
C VAL A 84 7.47 -19.45 -7.45
N LEU A 85 6.92 -19.98 -8.54
CA LEU A 85 6.46 -19.16 -9.65
C LEU A 85 5.20 -18.37 -9.32
N PHE A 86 4.29 -18.93 -8.51
CA PHE A 86 3.19 -18.19 -7.90
C PHE A 86 3.71 -17.02 -7.09
N GLY A 87 4.69 -17.25 -6.20
CA GLY A 87 5.29 -16.17 -5.41
C GLY A 87 6.00 -15.13 -6.27
N HIS A 88 6.75 -15.53 -7.31
CA HIS A 88 7.37 -14.60 -8.24
C HIS A 88 6.32 -13.75 -8.98
N HIS A 89 5.30 -14.40 -9.54
CA HIS A 89 4.26 -13.72 -10.29
C HIS A 89 3.45 -12.78 -9.40
N PHE A 90 2.99 -13.26 -8.23
CA PHE A 90 2.31 -12.46 -7.22
C PHE A 90 3.13 -11.24 -6.79
N ALA A 91 4.42 -11.41 -6.49
CA ALA A 91 5.26 -10.28 -6.10
C ALA A 91 5.45 -9.26 -7.23
N ALA A 92 5.49 -9.71 -8.48
CA ALA A 92 5.65 -8.85 -9.65
C ALA A 92 4.39 -8.04 -10.00
N ILE A 93 3.20 -8.55 -9.70
CA ILE A 93 1.92 -7.82 -9.92
C ILE A 93 1.48 -7.03 -8.67
N SER A 94 1.73 -7.56 -7.46
CA SER A 94 1.41 -6.93 -6.18
C SER A 94 2.41 -5.81 -5.85
N GLY A 95 2.23 -4.67 -6.52
CA GLY A 95 2.97 -3.42 -6.31
C GLY A 95 2.30 -2.48 -5.31
N ALA A 96 2.67 -1.19 -5.34
CA ALA A 96 2.04 -0.17 -4.50
C ALA A 96 0.60 0.19 -4.95
N GLY A 97 0.25 -0.08 -6.21
CA GLY A 97 -1.04 0.27 -6.80
C GLY A 97 -2.25 -0.28 -6.03
N PRO A 98 -2.33 -1.60 -5.76
CA PRO A 98 -3.44 -2.19 -5.00
C PRO A 98 -3.55 -1.67 -3.58
N LEU A 99 -2.46 -1.15 -2.99
CA LEU A 99 -2.46 -0.63 -1.63
C LEU A 99 -2.91 0.84 -1.60
N ILE A 100 -2.36 1.68 -2.49
CA ILE A 100 -2.58 3.13 -2.48
C ILE A 100 -3.88 3.52 -3.19
N GLY A 101 -4.20 2.84 -4.28
CA GLY A 101 -5.34 3.14 -5.14
C GLY A 101 -6.68 3.14 -4.39
N PRO A 102 -7.05 2.05 -3.71
CA PRO A 102 -8.29 1.96 -2.94
C PRO A 102 -8.36 2.99 -1.82
N VAL A 103 -7.25 3.23 -1.14
CA VAL A 103 -7.15 4.24 -0.08
C VAL A 103 -7.50 5.61 -0.63
N LEU A 104 -6.90 6.04 -1.74
CA LEU A 104 -7.18 7.36 -2.31
C LEU A 104 -8.61 7.46 -2.91
N ALA A 105 -9.14 6.34 -3.41
CA ALA A 105 -10.49 6.25 -3.95
C ALA A 105 -11.59 6.39 -2.88
N MET A 106 -11.24 6.27 -1.58
CA MET A 106 -12.16 6.50 -0.46
C MET A 106 -12.84 7.87 -0.48
N GLN A 107 -12.29 8.86 -1.19
CA GLN A 107 -12.98 10.14 -1.36
C GLN A 107 -14.39 9.98 -1.96
N TYR A 108 -14.64 8.93 -2.76
CA TYR A 108 -15.92 8.65 -3.38
C TYR A 108 -16.84 7.78 -2.49
N GLY A 109 -16.39 7.36 -1.31
CA GLY A 109 -17.02 6.32 -0.49
C GLY A 109 -16.43 4.92 -0.75
N TYR A 110 -16.66 3.98 0.15
CA TYR A 110 -16.05 2.65 0.05
C TYR A 110 -16.74 1.73 -0.96
N ALA A 111 -18.04 1.89 -1.22
CA ALA A 111 -18.80 0.92 -2.01
C ALA A 111 -18.39 0.85 -3.49
N PRO A 112 -18.16 1.98 -4.21
CA PRO A 112 -17.72 1.94 -5.61
C PRO A 112 -16.38 1.20 -5.78
N GLY A 113 -15.41 1.50 -4.90
CA GLY A 113 -14.10 0.84 -4.90
C GLY A 113 -14.21 -0.65 -4.57
N LEU A 114 -15.01 -1.00 -3.56
CA LEU A 114 -15.24 -2.39 -3.15
C LEU A 114 -15.87 -3.22 -4.27
N LEU A 115 -16.94 -2.71 -4.89
CA LEU A 115 -17.62 -3.39 -5.99
C LEU A 115 -16.66 -3.62 -7.16
N TRP A 116 -15.85 -2.63 -7.50
CA TRP A 116 -14.88 -2.76 -8.58
C TRP A 116 -13.74 -3.73 -8.25
N LEU A 117 -13.22 -3.72 -7.02
CA LEU A 117 -12.22 -4.70 -6.59
C LEU A 117 -12.75 -6.12 -6.67
N VAL A 118 -13.99 -6.36 -6.24
CA VAL A 118 -14.55 -7.71 -6.21
C VAL A 118 -14.93 -8.17 -7.63
N ILE A 119 -15.73 -7.38 -8.34
CA ILE A 119 -16.24 -7.75 -9.67
C ILE A 119 -15.12 -7.67 -10.71
N GLY A 120 -14.38 -6.57 -10.73
CA GLY A 120 -13.30 -6.33 -11.68
C GLY A 120 -12.20 -7.37 -11.56
N VAL A 121 -11.74 -7.71 -10.34
CA VAL A 121 -10.69 -8.72 -10.19
C VAL A 121 -11.15 -10.09 -10.68
N CYS A 122 -12.37 -10.49 -10.35
CA CYS A 122 -12.88 -11.82 -10.68
C CYS A 122 -13.15 -11.97 -12.19
N LEU A 123 -13.78 -10.96 -12.80
CA LEU A 123 -14.31 -11.06 -14.16
C LEU A 123 -13.39 -10.48 -15.23
N ALA A 124 -12.42 -9.64 -14.85
CA ALA A 124 -11.59 -8.97 -15.83
C ALA A 124 -10.09 -9.13 -15.52
N GLY A 125 -9.59 -8.68 -14.38
CA GLY A 125 -8.16 -8.75 -14.08
C GLY A 125 -7.61 -10.17 -14.06
N ALA A 126 -8.23 -11.08 -13.29
CA ALA A 126 -7.77 -12.46 -13.18
C ALA A 126 -7.97 -13.25 -14.48
N VAL A 127 -8.99 -12.86 -15.26
CA VAL A 127 -9.24 -13.41 -16.60
C VAL A 127 -8.14 -12.98 -17.56
N GLN A 128 -7.91 -11.67 -17.66
CA GLN A 128 -6.89 -11.09 -18.54
C GLN A 128 -5.53 -11.71 -18.25
N ASP A 129 -5.13 -11.76 -16.98
CA ASP A 129 -3.82 -12.23 -16.58
C ASP A 129 -3.61 -13.73 -16.89
N MET A 130 -4.60 -14.57 -16.56
CA MET A 130 -4.56 -15.99 -16.88
C MET A 130 -4.58 -16.27 -18.39
N LEU A 131 -5.41 -15.55 -19.16
CA LEU A 131 -5.55 -15.76 -20.60
C LEU A 131 -4.32 -15.26 -21.37
N VAL A 132 -3.76 -14.10 -21.00
CA VAL A 132 -2.52 -13.58 -21.58
C VAL A 132 -1.36 -14.54 -21.27
N MET A 133 -1.29 -15.09 -20.06
CA MET A 133 -0.31 -16.12 -19.73
C MET A 133 -0.47 -17.39 -20.57
N ALA A 134 -1.70 -17.90 -20.72
CA ALA A 134 -1.95 -19.06 -21.57
C ALA A 134 -1.57 -18.80 -23.04
N ALA A 135 -1.91 -17.64 -23.57
CA ALA A 135 -1.55 -17.23 -24.92
C ALA A 135 -0.03 -17.13 -25.09
N SER A 136 0.68 -16.52 -24.14
CA SER A 136 2.13 -16.40 -24.18
C SER A 136 2.83 -17.76 -24.09
N VAL A 137 2.41 -18.64 -23.16
CA VAL A 137 2.96 -20.00 -23.04
C VAL A 137 2.87 -20.74 -24.38
N ARG A 138 1.75 -20.63 -25.08
CA ARG A 138 1.54 -21.28 -26.40
C ARG A 138 2.29 -20.64 -27.56
N ARG A 139 2.66 -19.36 -27.41
CA ARG A 139 3.48 -18.62 -28.38
C ARG A 139 4.96 -18.64 -28.01
N GLY A 140 5.37 -19.55 -27.12
CA GLY A 140 6.77 -19.76 -26.76
C GLY A 140 7.30 -18.81 -25.68
N GLY A 141 6.43 -18.22 -24.85
CA GLY A 141 6.81 -17.24 -23.83
C GLY A 141 7.08 -15.84 -24.40
N LYS A 142 6.43 -15.48 -25.51
CA LYS A 142 6.59 -14.19 -26.18
C LYS A 142 5.78 -13.09 -25.51
N SER A 143 6.31 -11.86 -25.56
CA SER A 143 5.64 -10.68 -25.03
C SER A 143 4.34 -10.37 -25.76
N LEU A 144 3.45 -9.63 -25.11
CA LEU A 144 2.16 -9.22 -25.68
C LEU A 144 2.31 -8.50 -27.04
N ALA A 145 3.34 -7.68 -27.22
CA ALA A 145 3.61 -7.00 -28.50
C ALA A 145 3.95 -7.97 -29.63
N GLU A 146 4.68 -9.05 -29.35
CA GLU A 146 5.03 -10.08 -30.33
C GLU A 146 3.84 -11.01 -30.61
N ILE A 147 2.98 -11.26 -29.62
CA ILE A 147 1.70 -11.94 -29.84
C ILE A 147 0.82 -11.08 -30.75
N ALA A 148 0.66 -9.78 -30.47
CA ALA A 148 -0.11 -8.87 -31.31
C ALA A 148 0.41 -8.81 -32.75
N LYS A 149 1.74 -8.89 -32.95
CA LYS A 149 2.36 -8.99 -34.26
C LYS A 149 1.93 -10.23 -35.04
N ALA A 150 1.87 -11.37 -34.35
CA ALA A 150 1.53 -12.64 -34.96
C ALA A 150 0.03 -12.74 -35.30
N GLU A 151 -0.85 -12.15 -34.50
CA GLU A 151 -2.31 -12.25 -34.66
C GLU A 151 -2.91 -11.11 -35.49
N LEU A 152 -2.41 -9.88 -35.33
CA LEU A 152 -3.01 -8.65 -35.87
C LEU A 152 -2.09 -7.91 -36.86
N GLY A 153 -0.83 -8.34 -36.99
CA GLY A 153 0.14 -7.76 -37.89
C GLY A 153 1.00 -6.63 -37.29
N ARG A 154 1.87 -6.08 -38.13
CA ARG A 154 2.91 -5.10 -37.71
C ARG A 154 2.34 -3.78 -37.15
N PRO A 155 1.29 -3.16 -37.71
CA PRO A 155 0.77 -1.91 -37.17
C PRO A 155 0.28 -2.05 -35.72
N ALA A 156 -0.47 -3.13 -35.44
CA ALA A 156 -0.95 -3.44 -34.09
C ALA A 156 0.20 -3.67 -33.11
N SER A 157 1.25 -4.39 -33.54
CA SER A 157 2.45 -4.61 -32.72
C SER A 157 3.18 -3.32 -32.40
N LEU A 158 3.30 -2.39 -33.35
CA LEU A 158 3.95 -1.10 -33.12
C LEU A 158 3.17 -0.27 -32.11
N ILE A 159 1.85 -0.16 -32.28
CA ILE A 159 0.96 0.54 -31.34
C ILE A 159 1.07 -0.09 -29.95
N ALA A 160 0.98 -1.42 -29.87
CA ALA A 160 1.13 -2.14 -28.61
C ALA A 160 2.50 -1.89 -27.97
N SER A 161 3.59 -1.94 -28.74
CA SER A 161 4.95 -1.74 -28.23
C SER A 161 5.15 -0.33 -27.66
N VAL A 162 4.66 0.70 -28.36
CA VAL A 162 4.72 2.09 -27.89
C VAL A 162 3.87 2.26 -26.64
N ALA A 163 2.63 1.75 -26.62
CA ALA A 163 1.76 1.82 -25.45
C ALA A 163 2.38 1.12 -24.24
N ILE A 164 2.96 -0.08 -24.44
CA ILE A 164 3.64 -0.84 -23.39
C ILE A 164 4.83 -0.05 -22.84
N LEU A 165 5.66 0.53 -23.70
CA LEU A 165 6.81 1.34 -23.27
C LEU A 165 6.36 2.52 -22.40
N VAL A 166 5.33 3.26 -22.83
CA VAL A 166 4.77 4.39 -22.07
C VAL A 166 4.22 3.92 -20.72
N ILE A 167 3.45 2.82 -20.69
CA ILE A 167 2.89 2.25 -19.46
C ILE A 167 4.02 1.83 -18.49
N VAL A 168 5.05 1.15 -18.98
CA VAL A 168 6.18 0.70 -18.15
C VAL A 168 6.95 1.90 -17.58
N VAL A 169 7.20 2.93 -18.38
CA VAL A 169 7.90 4.14 -17.91
C VAL A 169 7.09 4.85 -16.81
N ILE A 170 5.79 5.04 -17.01
CA ILE A 170 4.92 5.68 -16.02
C ILE A 170 4.82 4.83 -14.74
N ALA A 171 4.64 3.52 -14.87
CA ALA A 171 4.55 2.61 -13.73
C ALA A 171 5.85 2.58 -12.91
N LEU A 172 7.00 2.47 -13.58
CA LEU A 172 8.31 2.50 -12.92
C LEU A 172 8.58 3.86 -12.27
N ALA A 173 8.21 4.97 -12.90
CA ALA A 173 8.37 6.30 -12.32
C ALA A 173 7.52 6.47 -11.04
N GLY A 174 6.26 6.03 -11.07
CA GLY A 174 5.37 6.09 -9.90
C GLY A 174 5.86 5.21 -8.74
N LEU A 175 6.30 3.98 -9.03
CA LEU A 175 6.85 3.08 -8.01
C LEU A 175 8.19 3.59 -7.45
N ALA A 176 9.08 4.06 -8.32
CA ALA A 176 10.37 4.62 -7.92
C ALA A 176 10.19 5.85 -7.03
N PHE A 177 9.20 6.72 -7.32
CA PHE A 177 8.90 7.88 -6.48
C PHE A 177 8.60 7.48 -5.03
N VAL A 178 7.77 6.45 -4.81
CA VAL A 178 7.43 5.96 -3.46
C VAL A 178 8.66 5.40 -2.75
N VAL A 179 9.48 4.59 -3.44
CA VAL A 179 10.70 4.01 -2.86
C VAL A 179 11.73 5.09 -2.51
N VAL A 180 11.93 6.06 -3.40
CA VAL A 180 12.88 7.16 -3.20
C VAL A 180 12.44 8.06 -2.03
N LYS A 181 11.14 8.29 -1.86
CA LYS A 181 10.57 9.01 -0.71
C LYS A 181 10.82 8.27 0.60
N ALA A 182 10.64 6.95 0.62
CA ALA A 182 10.81 6.11 1.81
C ALA A 182 12.29 5.92 2.22
N LEU A 183 13.18 5.69 1.25
CA LEU A 183 14.59 5.39 1.52
C LEU A 183 15.48 6.62 1.51
N GLY A 184 15.18 7.59 0.64
CA GLY A 184 15.99 8.80 0.42
C GLY A 184 15.48 10.05 1.11
N GLY A 185 14.36 9.96 1.84
CA GLY A 185 13.76 11.05 2.60
C GLY A 185 12.74 11.89 1.83
N GLU A 186 11.90 12.57 2.60
CA GLU A 186 10.78 13.39 2.13
C GLU A 186 10.81 14.77 2.77
N GLU A 187 10.21 15.75 2.09
CA GLU A 187 9.87 17.04 2.68
C GLU A 187 8.33 17.16 2.74
N ALA A 188 7.77 17.26 3.95
CA ALA A 188 6.35 17.45 4.17
C ALA A 188 6.05 18.94 4.39
N LYS A 189 5.10 19.52 3.66
CA LYS A 189 4.73 20.93 3.81
C LYS A 189 4.16 21.20 5.21
N LEU A 190 4.58 22.29 5.83
CA LEU A 190 4.02 22.76 7.10
C LEU A 190 3.08 23.96 6.89
N PRO A 191 1.99 24.06 7.67
CA PRO A 191 1.10 25.22 7.61
C PRO A 191 1.80 26.48 8.11
N ALA A 192 1.53 27.60 7.44
CA ALA A 192 2.00 28.91 7.88
C ALA A 192 1.35 29.30 9.22
N GLY A 193 2.13 29.85 10.15
CA GLY A 193 1.64 30.27 11.47
C GLY A 193 1.57 29.14 12.51
N MET A 194 2.03 27.93 12.18
CA MET A 194 2.21 26.87 13.17
C MET A 194 3.23 27.31 14.21
N MET A 195 2.93 27.13 15.50
CA MET A 195 3.83 27.46 16.60
C MET A 195 4.49 26.20 17.15
N ILE A 196 5.80 26.24 17.32
CA ILE A 196 6.60 25.16 17.92
C ILE A 196 7.16 25.68 19.25
N HIS A 197 6.66 25.14 20.36
CA HIS A 197 7.15 25.41 21.69
C HIS A 197 8.26 24.41 22.04
N ILE A 198 9.45 24.91 22.37
CA ILE A 198 10.58 24.09 22.80
C ILE A 198 10.58 23.90 24.33
N PRO A 199 11.08 22.76 24.85
CA PRO A 199 11.24 22.55 26.27
C PRO A 199 12.25 23.54 26.88
N ALA A 200 11.97 24.01 28.09
CA ALA A 200 12.80 24.99 28.78
C ALA A 200 14.27 24.54 28.89
N GLY A 201 15.21 25.41 28.49
CA GLY A 201 16.64 25.12 28.50
C GLY A 201 17.19 24.47 27.22
N SER A 202 16.32 24.12 26.27
CA SER A 202 16.74 23.57 24.97
C SER A 202 17.00 24.68 23.95
N ARG A 203 17.77 24.38 22.89
CA ARG A 203 18.04 25.32 21.79
C ARG A 203 17.74 24.65 20.46
N VAL A 204 17.30 25.46 19.50
CA VAL A 204 17.16 25.04 18.11
C VAL A 204 18.53 25.11 17.45
N GLU A 205 18.96 24.02 16.84
CA GLU A 205 20.26 23.94 16.16
C GLU A 205 20.12 24.23 14.67
N VAL A 206 21.04 25.00 14.10
CA VAL A 206 21.12 25.15 12.64
C VAL A 206 21.89 23.95 12.09
N VAL A 207 21.17 23.04 11.44
CA VAL A 207 21.72 21.78 10.91
C VAL A 207 22.45 22.01 9.60
N SER A 208 21.90 22.84 8.72
CA SER A 208 22.53 23.20 7.44
C SER A 208 21.88 24.43 6.82
N GLU A 209 22.68 25.24 6.13
CA GLU A 209 22.22 26.35 5.30
C GLU A 209 22.41 26.04 3.81
N SER A 210 21.44 26.42 2.99
CA SER A 210 21.49 26.24 1.54
C SER A 210 20.72 27.34 0.83
N ASP A 211 20.90 27.47 -0.49
CA ASP A 211 20.10 28.38 -1.33
C ASP A 211 18.59 28.10 -1.28
N LYS A 212 18.19 26.91 -0.81
CA LYS A 212 16.78 26.49 -0.65
C LYS A 212 16.20 26.81 0.73
N GLY A 213 16.98 27.47 1.59
CA GLY A 213 16.63 27.79 2.97
C GLY A 213 17.48 27.08 4.02
N THR A 214 17.17 27.39 5.28
CA THR A 214 17.89 26.91 6.47
C THR A 214 17.16 25.72 7.08
N ILE A 215 17.89 24.66 7.42
CA ILE A 215 17.36 23.50 8.14
C ILE A 215 17.63 23.69 9.63
N LEU A 216 16.55 23.81 10.39
CA LEU A 216 16.55 23.95 11.84
C LEU A 216 16.22 22.59 12.48
N GLY A 217 17.02 22.17 13.46
CA GLY A 217 16.83 20.99 14.28
C GLY A 217 16.14 21.36 15.59
N PHE A 218 14.92 20.85 15.75
CA PHE A 218 14.15 20.99 16.99
C PHE A 218 14.40 19.77 17.89
N PRO A 219 14.59 19.98 19.21
CA PRO A 219 14.84 18.91 20.17
C PRO A 219 13.60 18.02 20.36
N ALA A 220 13.80 16.88 21.02
CA ALA A 220 12.71 16.06 21.53
C ALA A 220 11.78 16.86 22.47
N ASP A 221 10.57 16.35 22.66
CA ASP A 221 9.55 16.90 23.55
C ASP A 221 9.06 18.32 23.24
N CYS A 222 9.10 18.72 21.97
CA CYS A 222 8.48 19.96 21.53
C CYS A 222 6.95 19.86 21.55
N ARG A 223 6.26 20.97 21.82
CA ARG A 223 4.80 21.07 21.66
C ARG A 223 4.46 21.89 20.43
N VAL A 224 3.65 21.34 19.55
CA VAL A 224 3.26 21.98 18.30
C VAL A 224 1.79 22.37 18.37
N ARG A 225 1.53 23.65 18.12
CA ARG A 225 0.19 24.20 17.96
C ARG A 225 -0.04 24.62 16.52
N TYR A 226 -1.10 24.12 15.93
CA TYR A 226 -1.48 24.46 14.55
C TYR A 226 -2.38 25.70 14.53
N PRO A 227 -2.43 26.47 13.42
CA PRO A 227 -3.29 27.66 13.35
C PRO A 227 -4.79 27.34 13.45
N VAL A 228 -5.18 26.17 12.93
CA VAL A 228 -6.59 25.73 12.82
C VAL A 228 -7.01 24.84 14.00
N SER A 229 -6.05 24.20 14.69
CA SER A 229 -6.32 23.35 15.87
C SER A 229 -5.89 24.06 17.15
N GLN A 230 -6.77 24.08 18.15
CA GLN A 230 -6.45 24.63 19.47
C GLN A 230 -5.68 23.65 20.35
N THR A 231 -5.67 22.35 20.03
CA THR A 231 -4.94 21.32 20.80
C THR A 231 -3.45 21.35 20.47
N GLU A 232 -2.61 21.46 21.52
CA GLU A 232 -1.17 21.24 21.41
C GLU A 232 -0.89 19.74 21.22
N SER A 233 -0.07 19.43 20.22
CA SER A 233 0.44 18.07 19.96
C SER A 233 1.87 17.94 20.47
N ARG A 234 2.19 16.87 21.20
CA ARG A 234 3.56 16.61 21.64
C ARG A 234 4.35 15.89 20.54
N ARG A 235 5.59 16.32 20.35
CA ARG A 235 6.57 15.70 19.45
C ARG A 235 7.62 15.01 20.33
N PRO A 236 7.50 13.70 20.60
CA PRO A 236 8.40 12.99 21.50
C PRO A 236 9.82 12.87 20.92
N GLU A 237 9.98 12.91 19.60
CA GLU A 237 11.26 12.77 18.93
C GLU A 237 11.78 14.10 18.36
N PRO A 238 13.11 14.28 18.21
CA PRO A 238 13.67 15.44 17.54
C PRO A 238 13.30 15.43 16.05
N PHE A 239 13.06 16.61 15.49
CA PHE A 239 12.65 16.75 14.09
C PHE A 239 13.31 17.96 13.43
N ARG A 240 13.34 17.96 12.09
CA ARG A 240 13.99 19.00 11.30
C ARG A 240 12.98 19.78 10.47
N VAL A 241 13.15 21.10 10.42
CA VAL A 241 12.29 22.00 9.63
C VAL A 241 13.16 22.85 8.72
N ARG A 242 12.89 22.80 7.41
CA ARG A 242 13.47 23.70 6.41
C ARG A 242 12.61 24.95 6.29
N VAL A 243 13.23 26.11 6.40
CA VAL A 243 12.57 27.42 6.37
C VAL A 243 13.19 28.31 5.29
N PRO A 244 12.40 29.14 4.57
CA PRO A 244 12.86 29.89 3.40
C PRO A 244 13.80 31.08 3.70
N GLY A 245 14.21 31.29 4.95
CA GLY A 245 15.12 32.37 5.37
C GLY A 245 16.23 31.90 6.31
N THR A 246 17.12 32.81 6.72
CA THR A 246 18.29 32.51 7.58
C THR A 246 17.95 32.37 9.06
N GLU A 247 16.91 33.06 9.56
CA GLU A 247 16.57 33.05 10.98
C GLU A 247 15.06 32.99 11.21
N LEU A 248 14.69 32.22 12.24
CA LEU A 248 13.35 32.16 12.79
C LEU A 248 13.43 32.81 14.16
N ALA A 249 12.95 34.04 14.28
CA ALA A 249 13.01 34.78 15.54
C ALA A 249 12.14 34.06 16.59
N PRO A 250 12.70 33.68 17.76
CA PRO A 250 11.91 33.08 18.82
C PRO A 250 11.00 34.12 19.49
N GLU A 251 9.73 33.78 19.67
CA GLU A 251 8.79 34.49 20.54
C GLU A 251 8.82 33.80 21.93
N GLY A 252 9.85 34.08 22.72
CA GLY A 252 10.09 33.39 24.00
C GLY A 252 10.58 31.96 23.78
N THR A 253 9.78 30.96 24.18
CA THR A 253 10.05 29.53 23.90
C THR A 253 9.31 29.01 22.67
N ALA A 254 8.59 29.89 21.95
CA ALA A 254 7.80 29.54 20.77
C ALA A 254 8.47 30.01 19.48
N TYR A 255 8.31 29.21 18.43
CA TYR A 255 8.80 29.49 17.08
C TYR A 255 7.64 29.45 16.08
N THR A 256 7.40 30.55 15.37
CA THR A 256 6.31 30.66 14.39
C THR A 256 6.79 30.27 12.99
N VAL A 257 6.25 29.19 12.45
CA VAL A 257 6.63 28.62 11.16
C VAL A 257 6.17 29.53 10.01
N PRO A 258 7.09 30.05 9.17
CA PRO A 258 6.74 30.90 8.04
C PRO A 258 6.14 30.10 6.89
N LYS A 259 5.43 30.79 6.00
CA LYS A 259 4.87 30.20 4.77
C LYS A 259 6.00 29.62 3.89
N GLY A 260 5.79 28.42 3.36
CA GLY A 260 6.78 27.73 2.53
C GLY A 260 7.83 26.96 3.33
N SER A 261 7.57 26.66 4.60
CA SER A 261 8.39 25.78 5.42
C SER A 261 8.01 24.31 5.24
N PHE A 262 8.97 23.42 5.45
CA PHE A 262 8.80 21.98 5.27
C PHE A 262 9.41 21.23 6.45
N GLN A 263 8.74 20.18 6.95
CA GLN A 263 9.38 19.20 7.81
C GLN A 263 10.24 18.28 6.94
N VAL A 264 11.51 18.15 7.29
CA VAL A 264 12.46 17.26 6.61
C VAL A 264 12.42 15.90 7.32
N ILE A 265 11.93 14.90 6.61
CA ILE A 265 11.84 13.52 7.09
C ILE A 265 13.05 12.76 6.54
N PRO A 266 13.95 12.25 7.40
CA PRO A 266 15.13 11.54 6.95
C PRO A 266 14.78 10.23 6.22
N GLY A 267 15.69 9.78 5.37
CA GLY A 267 15.58 8.47 4.73
C GLY A 267 15.75 7.32 5.72
N SER A 268 15.11 6.18 5.46
CA SER A 268 15.21 5.01 6.33
C SER A 268 16.49 4.20 6.06
N CYS A 269 17.53 4.39 6.88
CA CYS A 269 18.74 3.55 6.82
C CYS A 269 18.44 2.08 7.20
N TRP A 270 17.46 1.86 8.09
CA TRP A 270 16.91 0.54 8.40
C TRP A 270 16.32 -0.14 7.16
N GLY A 271 15.45 0.57 6.42
CA GLY A 271 14.85 0.07 5.18
C GLY A 271 15.89 -0.22 4.11
N THR A 272 16.86 0.68 3.93
CA THR A 272 17.95 0.51 2.96
C THR A 272 18.82 -0.71 3.28
N PHE A 273 19.22 -0.89 4.54
CA PHE A 273 19.97 -2.06 5.00
C PHE A 273 19.20 -3.36 4.71
N THR A 274 17.93 -3.40 5.13
CA THR A 274 17.07 -4.58 4.94
C THR A 274 16.99 -4.95 3.46
N ILE A 275 16.71 -3.99 2.58
CA ILE A 275 16.63 -4.22 1.13
C ILE A 275 17.98 -4.67 0.57
N ALA A 276 19.09 -4.02 0.99
CA ALA A 276 20.43 -4.38 0.55
C ALA A 276 20.76 -5.84 0.90
N CYS A 277 20.40 -6.30 2.10
CA CYS A 277 20.59 -7.69 2.53
C CYS A 277 19.72 -8.68 1.75
N THR A 278 18.54 -8.30 1.27
CA THR A 278 17.70 -9.22 0.49
C THR A 278 18.35 -9.66 -0.83
N ILE A 279 19.27 -8.87 -1.40
CA ILE A 279 19.97 -9.19 -2.65
C ILE A 279 20.87 -10.43 -2.49
N PRO A 280 21.87 -10.45 -1.58
CA PRO A 280 22.69 -11.65 -1.37
C PRO A 280 21.87 -12.83 -0.83
N ILE A 281 20.84 -12.59 -0.02
CA ILE A 281 19.92 -13.67 0.42
C ILE A 281 19.23 -14.31 -0.78
N ALA A 282 18.70 -13.50 -1.72
CA ALA A 282 18.05 -13.99 -2.93
C ALA A 282 19.02 -14.76 -3.84
N LEU A 283 20.24 -14.26 -4.03
CA LEU A 283 21.28 -14.97 -4.78
C LEU A 283 21.61 -16.33 -4.15
N PHE A 284 21.76 -16.38 -2.82
CA PHE A 284 22.01 -17.61 -2.09
C PHE A 284 20.84 -18.59 -2.25
N VAL A 285 19.60 -18.15 -2.06
CA VAL A 285 18.40 -18.97 -2.21
C VAL A 285 18.23 -19.46 -3.65
N GLY A 286 18.50 -18.60 -4.64
CA GLY A 286 18.53 -18.98 -6.06
C GLY A 286 19.55 -20.09 -6.33
N LEU A 287 20.80 -19.91 -5.89
CA LEU A 287 21.82 -20.95 -6.02
C LEU A 287 21.43 -22.24 -5.27
N TRP A 288 20.82 -22.13 -4.09
CA TRP A 288 20.38 -23.27 -3.31
C TRP A 288 19.32 -24.10 -4.04
N MET A 289 18.26 -23.45 -4.51
CA MET A 289 17.10 -24.10 -5.13
C MET A 289 17.41 -24.70 -6.51
N TYR A 290 18.30 -24.07 -7.28
CA TYR A 290 18.53 -24.40 -8.68
C TYR A 290 19.87 -25.12 -8.94
N ARG A 291 20.90 -24.93 -8.09
CA ARG A 291 22.22 -25.55 -8.27
C ARG A 291 22.61 -26.52 -7.15
N ILE A 292 22.55 -26.09 -5.89
CA ILE A 292 23.12 -26.85 -4.75
C ILE A 292 22.21 -28.03 -4.35
N ARG A 293 20.95 -27.77 -3.99
CA ARG A 293 19.97 -28.78 -3.58
C ARG A 293 18.71 -28.68 -4.44
N LYS A 294 18.85 -29.09 -5.70
CA LYS A 294 17.80 -29.03 -6.73
C LYS A 294 16.46 -29.54 -6.20
N GLY A 295 15.43 -28.70 -6.28
CA GLY A 295 14.06 -29.06 -5.91
C GLY A 295 13.72 -29.02 -4.42
N ARG A 296 14.68 -28.77 -3.52
CA ARG A 296 14.41 -28.60 -2.07
C ARG A 296 13.96 -27.17 -1.74
N VAL A 297 12.83 -26.77 -2.34
CA VAL A 297 12.25 -25.43 -2.22
C VAL A 297 11.94 -25.06 -0.76
N VAL A 298 11.40 -26.00 0.03
CA VAL A 298 11.00 -25.74 1.41
C VAL A 298 12.19 -25.35 2.29
N GLU A 299 13.33 -26.04 2.18
CA GLU A 299 14.55 -25.70 2.92
C GLU A 299 15.03 -24.28 2.59
N ALA A 300 15.09 -23.97 1.29
CA ALA A 300 15.50 -22.65 0.82
C ALA A 300 14.55 -21.54 1.27
N SER A 301 13.25 -21.86 1.33
CA SER A 301 12.20 -20.94 1.79
C SER A 301 12.33 -20.62 3.26
N VAL A 302 12.54 -21.65 4.10
CA VAL A 302 12.72 -21.47 5.55
C VAL A 302 13.99 -20.68 5.83
N ILE A 303 15.11 -21.03 5.19
CA ILE A 303 16.39 -20.32 5.35
C ILE A 303 16.25 -18.87 4.86
N GLY A 304 15.74 -18.65 3.65
CA GLY A 304 15.58 -17.33 3.08
C GLY A 304 14.60 -16.44 3.85
N GLY A 305 13.51 -17.01 4.35
CA GLY A 305 12.57 -16.33 5.24
C GLY A 305 13.22 -15.93 6.56
N ALA A 306 13.92 -16.87 7.22
CA ALA A 306 14.63 -16.60 8.48
C ALA A 306 15.73 -15.54 8.30
N LEU A 307 16.51 -15.60 7.22
CA LEU A 307 17.53 -14.60 6.91
C LEU A 307 16.93 -13.23 6.62
N THR A 308 15.80 -13.17 5.89
CA THR A 308 15.10 -11.90 5.63
C THR A 308 14.55 -11.30 6.92
N LEU A 309 13.92 -12.10 7.79
CA LEU A 309 13.46 -11.64 9.11
C LEU A 309 14.64 -11.21 10.00
N GLY A 310 15.74 -11.96 9.98
CA GLY A 310 16.98 -11.60 10.66
C GLY A 310 17.55 -10.27 10.16
N ALA A 311 17.50 -10.00 8.85
CA ALA A 311 17.93 -8.72 8.27
C ALA A 311 17.04 -7.56 8.73
N VAL A 312 15.73 -7.76 8.84
CA VAL A 312 14.81 -6.75 9.40
C VAL A 312 15.17 -6.47 10.87
N PHE A 313 15.37 -7.51 11.68
CA PHE A 313 15.71 -7.38 13.09
C PHE A 313 17.07 -6.67 13.30
N LEU A 314 18.12 -7.13 12.61
CA LEU A 314 19.44 -6.51 12.66
C LEU A 314 19.44 -5.07 12.13
N GLY A 315 18.59 -4.80 11.13
CA GLY A 315 18.43 -3.48 10.55
C GLY A 315 17.95 -2.42 11.54
N ALA A 316 17.17 -2.81 12.56
CA ALA A 316 16.70 -1.90 13.60
C ALA A 316 17.85 -1.35 14.47
N HIS A 317 19.01 -2.01 14.47
CA HIS A 317 20.21 -1.58 15.20
C HIS A 317 21.21 -0.77 14.34
N ILE A 318 20.88 -0.50 13.07
CA ILE A 318 21.72 0.30 12.16
C ILE A 318 21.67 1.81 12.47
N PRO A 319 20.51 2.43 12.79
CA PRO A 319 20.47 3.82 13.20
C PRO A 319 21.37 4.08 14.42
N GLY A 320 22.23 5.10 14.37
CA GLY A 320 23.20 5.44 15.41
C GLY A 320 24.48 4.59 15.41
N SER A 321 24.60 3.59 14.53
CA SER A 321 25.78 2.73 14.43
C SER A 321 26.84 3.29 13.47
N SER A 322 28.05 2.74 13.51
CA SER A 322 29.11 3.05 12.53
C SER A 322 28.75 2.70 11.09
N LEU A 323 27.72 1.87 10.88
CA LEU A 323 27.26 1.47 9.57
C LEU A 323 26.19 2.41 9.00
N GLU A 324 25.60 3.28 9.83
CA GLU A 324 24.53 4.20 9.41
C GLU A 324 24.90 5.00 8.14
N PRO A 325 26.10 5.62 8.02
CA PRO A 325 26.42 6.46 6.86
C PRO A 325 26.42 5.71 5.52
N TYR A 326 26.61 4.39 5.53
CA TYR A 326 26.59 3.58 4.30
C TYR A 326 25.18 3.25 3.82
N PHE A 327 24.20 3.21 4.74
CA PHE A 327 22.81 2.87 4.44
C PHE A 327 21.87 4.10 4.47
N ASN A 328 22.34 5.23 5.00
CA ASN A 328 21.65 6.50 4.93
C ASN A 328 21.88 7.17 3.56
N LEU A 329 21.16 6.68 2.55
CA LEU A 329 21.26 7.19 1.19
C LEU A 329 20.47 8.49 1.03
N SER A 330 21.07 9.48 0.38
CA SER A 330 20.33 10.66 -0.06
C SER A 330 19.29 10.30 -1.13
N ARG A 331 18.34 11.19 -1.41
CA ARG A 331 17.41 11.06 -2.54
C ARG A 331 18.12 10.73 -3.86
N GLY A 332 19.19 11.48 -4.18
CA GLY A 332 19.99 11.26 -5.38
C GLY A 332 20.74 9.92 -5.34
N GLY A 333 21.33 9.57 -4.19
CA GLY A 333 22.00 8.28 -3.98
C GLY A 333 21.06 7.10 -4.16
N THR A 334 19.83 7.20 -3.66
CA THR A 334 18.79 6.17 -3.80
C THR A 334 18.40 5.97 -5.27
N ILE A 335 18.20 7.06 -6.03
CA ILE A 335 17.89 6.97 -7.47
C ILE A 335 19.02 6.25 -8.22
N VAL A 336 20.28 6.64 -7.99
CA VAL A 336 21.43 6.01 -8.64
C VAL A 336 21.53 4.53 -8.25
N ALA A 337 21.35 4.20 -6.96
CA ALA A 337 21.38 2.82 -6.48
C ALA A 337 20.29 1.95 -7.14
N LEU A 338 19.07 2.48 -7.31
CA LEU A 338 17.98 1.79 -8.00
C LEU A 338 18.30 1.56 -9.49
N CYS A 339 18.89 2.54 -10.17
CA CYS A 339 19.32 2.39 -11.57
C CYS A 339 20.40 1.32 -11.72
N VAL A 340 21.43 1.35 -10.87
CA VAL A 340 22.53 0.36 -10.87
C VAL A 340 22.00 -1.03 -10.57
N TYR A 341 21.16 -1.18 -9.54
CA TYR A 341 20.52 -2.45 -9.20
C TYR A 341 19.64 -2.96 -10.35
N GLY A 342 18.83 -2.08 -10.96
CA GLY A 342 17.99 -2.42 -12.11
C GLY A 342 18.80 -2.96 -13.29
N PHE A 343 19.97 -2.36 -13.57
CA PHE A 343 20.89 -2.87 -14.59
C PHE A 343 21.43 -4.26 -14.24
N ILE A 344 21.93 -4.45 -13.00
CA ILE A 344 22.45 -5.76 -12.55
C ILE A 344 21.35 -6.83 -12.65
N ALA A 345 20.14 -6.52 -12.19
CA ALA A 345 19.01 -7.43 -12.22
C ALA A 345 18.55 -7.78 -13.64
N ALA A 346 18.69 -6.87 -14.60
CA ALA A 346 18.36 -7.13 -16.00
C ALA A 346 19.39 -8.03 -16.72
N VAL A 347 20.65 -8.03 -16.26
CA VAL A 347 21.74 -8.83 -16.85
C VAL A 347 21.78 -10.25 -16.28
N LEU A 348 21.48 -10.40 -14.98
CA LEU A 348 21.54 -11.69 -14.32
C LEU A 348 20.40 -12.64 -14.77
N PRO A 349 20.66 -13.96 -14.78
CA PRO A 349 19.62 -14.95 -15.05
C PRO A 349 18.39 -14.79 -14.15
N VAL A 350 17.20 -14.98 -14.72
CA VAL A 350 15.93 -14.76 -14.03
C VAL A 350 15.81 -15.67 -12.80
N TRP A 351 16.21 -16.94 -12.93
CA TRP A 351 16.19 -17.92 -11.83
C TRP A 351 17.19 -17.61 -10.72
N LEU A 352 18.24 -16.81 -10.98
CA LEU A 352 19.32 -16.55 -10.02
C LEU A 352 18.99 -15.40 -9.07
N LEU A 353 18.39 -14.32 -9.57
CA LEU A 353 18.06 -13.15 -8.75
C LEU A 353 16.57 -12.85 -8.75
N LEU A 354 15.98 -12.60 -9.92
CA LEU A 354 14.61 -12.06 -10.01
C LEU A 354 13.58 -12.98 -9.36
N THR A 355 13.54 -14.25 -9.76
CA THR A 355 12.60 -15.24 -9.22
C THR A 355 12.77 -15.51 -7.72
N PRO A 356 13.98 -15.84 -7.20
CA PRO A 356 14.14 -16.11 -5.77
C PRO A 356 13.88 -14.86 -4.92
N ARG A 357 14.29 -13.67 -5.38
CA ARG A 357 14.01 -12.40 -4.67
C ARG A 357 12.50 -12.15 -4.57
N ASP A 358 11.80 -12.24 -5.68
CA ASP A 358 10.35 -12.01 -5.71
C ASP A 358 9.62 -13.08 -4.88
N TYR A 359 10.04 -14.35 -4.98
CA TYR A 359 9.53 -15.44 -4.16
C TYR A 359 9.70 -15.20 -2.66
N LEU A 360 10.90 -14.77 -2.22
CA LEU A 360 11.16 -14.43 -0.82
C LEU A 360 10.30 -13.27 -0.33
N SER A 361 10.16 -12.22 -1.15
CA SER A 361 9.31 -11.08 -0.81
C SER A 361 7.84 -11.46 -0.66
N SER A 362 7.38 -12.47 -1.41
CA SER A 362 6.01 -12.96 -1.33
C SER A 362 5.66 -13.61 0.00
N PHE A 363 6.63 -14.20 0.71
CA PHE A 363 6.36 -14.70 2.07
C PHE A 363 5.98 -13.59 3.02
N MET A 364 6.72 -12.47 2.99
CA MET A 364 6.40 -11.30 3.80
C MET A 364 5.04 -10.72 3.38
N LYS A 365 4.81 -10.54 2.07
CA LYS A 365 3.55 -9.98 1.58
C LYS A 365 2.33 -10.84 1.95
N ILE A 366 2.38 -12.15 1.69
CA ILE A 366 1.28 -13.08 1.98
C ILE A 366 1.10 -13.26 3.49
N GLY A 367 2.20 -13.32 4.26
CA GLY A 367 2.16 -13.39 5.71
C GLY A 367 1.50 -12.16 6.33
N THR A 368 1.94 -10.96 5.94
CA THR A 368 1.32 -9.70 6.37
C THR A 368 -0.14 -9.62 5.92
N LEU A 369 -0.47 -10.02 4.69
CA LEU A 369 -1.86 -10.05 4.21
C LEU A 369 -2.73 -10.97 5.07
N ALA A 370 -2.26 -12.18 5.38
CA ALA A 370 -3.00 -13.11 6.22
C ALA A 370 -3.23 -12.55 7.62
N LEU A 371 -2.19 -11.96 8.23
CA LEU A 371 -2.28 -11.30 9.53
C LEU A 371 -3.27 -10.13 9.52
N LEU A 372 -3.28 -9.32 8.47
CA LEU A 372 -4.24 -8.22 8.32
C LEU A 372 -5.68 -8.70 8.10
N VAL A 373 -5.89 -9.73 7.27
CA VAL A 373 -7.22 -10.33 7.08
C VAL A 373 -7.76 -10.87 8.40
N LEU A 374 -6.92 -11.59 9.15
CA LEU A 374 -7.28 -12.08 10.49
C LEU A 374 -7.54 -10.91 11.44
N GLY A 375 -6.68 -9.89 11.46
CA GLY A 375 -6.86 -8.69 12.27
C GLY A 375 -8.17 -7.98 11.98
N VAL A 376 -8.56 -7.82 10.72
CA VAL A 376 -9.86 -7.25 10.32
C VAL A 376 -11.03 -8.10 10.80
N ILE A 377 -10.93 -9.43 10.69
CA ILE A 377 -11.99 -10.35 11.13
C ILE A 377 -12.15 -10.32 12.65
N LEU A 378 -11.05 -10.30 13.40
CA LEU A 378 -11.03 -10.32 14.86
C LEU A 378 -11.42 -8.97 15.46
N ALA A 379 -10.79 -7.87 15.02
CA ALA A 379 -11.12 -6.53 15.50
C ALA A 379 -12.53 -6.09 15.08
N ASN A 380 -13.00 -6.58 13.93
CA ASN A 380 -14.30 -6.27 13.35
C ASN A 380 -14.68 -4.76 13.43
N PRO A 381 -13.82 -3.85 12.93
CA PRO A 381 -14.03 -2.42 13.07
C PRO A 381 -15.25 -1.93 12.30
N THR A 382 -15.88 -0.89 12.80
CA THR A 382 -16.97 -0.19 12.12
C THR A 382 -16.43 0.60 10.93
N LEU A 383 -17.08 0.50 9.77
CA LEU A 383 -16.74 1.31 8.60
C LEU A 383 -17.32 2.72 8.78
N ALA A 384 -16.47 3.63 9.25
CA ALA A 384 -16.87 5.01 9.60
C ALA A 384 -17.15 5.88 8.36
N HIS A 385 -16.58 5.54 7.20
CA HIS A 385 -16.86 6.22 5.96
C HIS A 385 -18.21 5.81 5.35
N PRO A 386 -18.93 6.71 4.66
CA PRO A 386 -20.18 6.36 3.99
C PRO A 386 -19.94 5.44 2.78
N PRO A 387 -20.93 4.60 2.41
CA PRO A 387 -20.84 3.75 1.22
C PRO A 387 -20.59 4.57 -0.06
N LEU A 388 -21.25 5.71 -0.18
CA LEU A 388 -21.11 6.66 -1.28
C LEU A 388 -20.97 8.06 -0.69
N ASN A 389 -20.02 8.84 -1.19
CA ASN A 389 -19.84 10.22 -0.76
C ASN A 389 -20.45 11.18 -1.80
N HIS A 390 -21.53 11.87 -1.44
CA HIS A 390 -22.27 12.75 -2.35
C HIS A 390 -21.54 14.06 -2.68
N GLU A 391 -20.73 14.58 -1.75
CA GLU A 391 -20.03 15.87 -1.91
C GLU A 391 -18.84 15.79 -2.90
N PHE A 392 -18.26 14.61 -3.07
CA PHE A 392 -17.04 14.41 -3.87
C PHE A 392 -17.24 13.56 -5.14
N GLN A 393 -18.48 13.27 -5.54
CA GLN A 393 -18.75 12.48 -6.77
C GLN A 393 -18.23 13.14 -8.04
N SER A 394 -18.19 14.47 -8.08
CA SER A 394 -17.76 15.28 -9.23
C SER A 394 -16.33 15.82 -9.12
N GLY A 395 -15.56 15.33 -8.16
CA GLY A 395 -14.20 15.79 -7.90
C GLY A 395 -14.00 16.14 -6.43
N GLY A 396 -12.87 15.72 -5.90
CA GLY A 396 -12.51 15.81 -4.49
C GLY A 396 -11.07 16.24 -4.26
N PRO A 397 -10.65 16.28 -2.99
CA PRO A 397 -9.32 16.75 -2.62
C PRO A 397 -8.20 15.78 -3.00
N THR A 398 -8.49 14.47 -3.13
CA THR A 398 -7.48 13.48 -3.58
C THR A 398 -7.44 13.38 -5.10
N PHE A 399 -8.59 13.42 -5.77
CA PHE A 399 -8.68 13.49 -7.24
C PHE A 399 -9.69 14.52 -7.70
N ALA A 400 -9.29 15.37 -8.65
CA ALA A 400 -10.16 16.41 -9.21
C ALA A 400 -11.28 15.89 -10.12
N GLY A 401 -11.26 14.61 -10.50
CA GLY A 401 -12.20 14.05 -11.48
C GLY A 401 -13.44 13.38 -10.89
N THR A 402 -14.39 13.07 -11.77
CA THR A 402 -15.65 12.38 -11.45
C THR A 402 -15.45 10.91 -11.05
N LEU A 403 -16.37 10.36 -10.26
CA LEU A 403 -16.38 8.96 -9.82
C LEU A 403 -16.10 7.98 -10.96
N PHE A 404 -16.80 8.13 -12.08
CA PHE A 404 -16.44 7.49 -13.34
C PHE A 404 -15.68 8.49 -14.21
N PRO A 405 -14.48 8.17 -14.74
CA PRO A 405 -13.82 6.87 -14.71
C PRO A 405 -12.82 6.69 -13.55
N PHE A 406 -12.64 7.67 -12.65
CA PHE A 406 -11.50 7.70 -11.74
C PHE A 406 -11.46 6.54 -10.76
N VAL A 407 -12.58 6.08 -10.19
CA VAL A 407 -12.58 4.90 -9.32
C VAL A 407 -11.99 3.68 -10.04
N PHE A 408 -12.34 3.49 -11.30
CA PHE A 408 -11.86 2.37 -12.12
C PHE A 408 -10.36 2.48 -12.41
N ILE A 409 -9.86 3.70 -12.58
CA ILE A 409 -8.45 4.00 -12.86
C ILE A 409 -7.61 3.90 -11.58
N CYS A 410 -8.06 4.49 -10.48
CA CYS A 410 -7.33 4.52 -9.21
C CYS A 410 -7.23 3.11 -8.62
N VAL A 411 -8.29 2.31 -8.76
CA VAL A 411 -8.37 0.95 -8.23
C VAL A 411 -8.08 -0.09 -9.34
N MET A 412 -7.44 0.34 -10.43
CA MET A 412 -7.16 -0.53 -11.57
C MET A 412 -6.21 -1.67 -11.19
N CYS A 413 -5.18 -1.38 -10.40
CA CYS A 413 -4.28 -2.39 -9.86
C CYS A 413 -5.02 -3.17 -8.78
N GLY A 414 -5.34 -4.43 -9.06
CA GLY A 414 -6.27 -5.23 -8.25
C GLY A 414 -7.64 -5.45 -8.89
N ALA A 415 -7.98 -4.80 -10.02
CA ALA A 415 -9.24 -5.05 -10.74
C ALA A 415 -9.03 -5.29 -12.25
N ILE A 416 -8.34 -4.39 -12.95
CA ILE A 416 -7.93 -4.51 -14.35
C ILE A 416 -6.63 -3.72 -14.55
N SER A 417 -5.50 -4.37 -14.83
CA SER A 417 -4.25 -3.67 -15.11
C SER A 417 -3.58 -4.17 -16.40
N GLY A 418 -3.29 -3.23 -17.31
CA GLY A 418 -2.48 -3.48 -18.50
C GLY A 418 -1.03 -3.86 -18.18
N PHE A 419 -0.52 -3.50 -16.99
CA PHE A 419 0.83 -3.86 -16.55
C PHE A 419 0.96 -5.36 -16.25
N HIS A 420 -0.08 -6.00 -15.71
CA HIS A 420 -0.03 -7.43 -15.36
C HIS A 420 0.11 -8.27 -16.62
N ALA A 421 -0.57 -7.89 -17.70
CA ALA A 421 -0.42 -8.48 -19.02
C ALA A 421 1.03 -8.48 -19.53
N LEU A 422 1.89 -7.57 -19.06
CA LEU A 422 3.31 -7.55 -19.41
C LEU A 422 4.10 -8.61 -18.66
N VAL A 423 3.80 -8.78 -17.37
CA VAL A 423 4.40 -9.82 -16.53
C VAL A 423 3.91 -11.19 -16.98
N SER A 424 2.59 -11.36 -17.16
CA SER A 424 1.97 -12.60 -17.63
C SER A 424 2.25 -12.93 -19.08
N SER A 425 2.77 -12.02 -19.91
CA SER A 425 3.28 -12.38 -21.24
C SER A 425 4.80 -12.48 -21.33
N GLY A 426 5.54 -11.86 -20.42
CA GLY A 426 6.98 -11.66 -20.52
C GLY A 426 7.85 -12.66 -19.76
N THR A 427 7.82 -12.60 -18.43
CA THR A 427 8.77 -13.34 -17.57
C THR A 427 8.18 -14.67 -17.09
N THR A 428 6.99 -14.63 -16.51
CA THR A 428 6.36 -15.81 -15.88
C THR A 428 6.12 -16.97 -16.87
N PRO A 429 5.61 -16.76 -18.10
CA PRO A 429 5.38 -17.83 -19.07
C PRO A 429 6.61 -18.70 -19.38
N LYS A 430 7.79 -18.09 -19.36
CA LYS A 430 9.06 -18.73 -19.68
C LYS A 430 9.51 -19.75 -18.62
N MET A 431 8.85 -19.75 -17.46
CA MET A 431 9.19 -20.59 -16.30
C MET A 431 8.09 -21.60 -15.94
N ILE A 432 6.94 -21.55 -16.62
CA ILE A 432 5.79 -22.43 -16.37
C ILE A 432 6.19 -23.88 -16.65
N ASN A 433 6.08 -24.73 -15.62
CA ASN A 433 6.44 -26.14 -15.73
C ASN A 433 5.38 -26.95 -16.48
N LYS A 434 4.08 -26.71 -16.22
CA LYS A 434 2.94 -27.37 -16.89
C LYS A 434 1.82 -26.38 -17.17
N GLU A 435 1.02 -26.56 -18.23
CA GLU A 435 -0.08 -25.63 -18.54
C GLU A 435 -1.08 -25.51 -17.37
N SER A 436 -1.36 -26.58 -16.62
CA SER A 436 -2.27 -26.49 -15.46
C SER A 436 -1.77 -25.56 -14.33
N ASP A 437 -0.47 -25.23 -14.28
CA ASP A 437 0.07 -24.27 -13.31
C ASP A 437 -0.36 -22.82 -13.64
N ILE A 438 -0.80 -22.53 -14.87
CA ILE A 438 -1.29 -21.21 -15.30
C ILE A 438 -2.48 -20.76 -14.45
N ARG A 439 -3.38 -21.68 -14.08
CA ARG A 439 -4.58 -21.36 -13.30
C ARG A 439 -4.24 -20.80 -11.89
N PRO A 440 -3.49 -21.51 -11.02
CA PRO A 440 -3.11 -20.96 -9.73
C PRO A 440 -2.20 -19.73 -9.86
N ILE A 441 -1.28 -19.69 -10.84
CA ILE A 441 -0.30 -18.60 -10.97
C ILE A 441 -0.94 -17.32 -11.48
N GLY A 442 -1.77 -17.36 -12.52
CA GLY A 442 -2.35 -16.14 -13.11
C GLY A 442 -3.60 -15.72 -12.37
N TYR A 443 -4.64 -16.57 -12.46
CA TYR A 443 -5.92 -16.26 -11.83
C TYR A 443 -5.78 -16.17 -10.30
N GLY A 444 -5.11 -17.14 -9.67
CA GLY A 444 -4.96 -17.18 -8.22
C GLY A 444 -4.12 -16.03 -7.64
N ALA A 445 -3.00 -15.67 -8.27
CA ALA A 445 -2.19 -14.55 -7.80
C ALA A 445 -2.95 -13.23 -7.93
N MET A 446 -3.68 -13.04 -9.04
CA MET A 446 -4.49 -11.84 -9.24
C MET A 446 -5.63 -11.73 -8.21
N LEU A 447 -6.30 -12.83 -7.84
CA LEU A 447 -7.27 -12.78 -6.73
C LEU A 447 -6.60 -12.39 -5.40
N THR A 448 -5.39 -12.88 -5.15
CA THR A 448 -4.62 -12.56 -3.94
C THR A 448 -4.25 -11.07 -3.92
N GLU A 449 -3.88 -10.51 -5.06
CA GLU A 449 -3.64 -9.07 -5.22
C GLU A 449 -4.93 -8.24 -5.03
N GLY A 450 -6.06 -8.68 -5.59
CA GLY A 450 -7.36 -8.04 -5.33
C GLY A 450 -7.72 -8.04 -3.85
N LEU A 451 -7.42 -9.12 -3.13
CA LEU A 451 -7.61 -9.20 -1.68
C LEU A 451 -6.74 -8.19 -0.92
N VAL A 452 -5.50 -7.95 -1.38
CA VAL A 452 -4.64 -6.88 -0.84
C VAL A 452 -5.34 -5.52 -0.96
N GLY A 453 -5.94 -5.23 -2.12
CA GLY A 453 -6.69 -3.99 -2.33
C GLY A 453 -7.96 -3.87 -1.50
N VAL A 454 -8.67 -4.98 -1.27
CA VAL A 454 -9.85 -4.99 -0.40
C VAL A 454 -9.45 -4.72 1.06
N VAL A 455 -8.37 -5.32 1.54
CA VAL A 455 -7.85 -5.04 2.89
C VAL A 455 -7.46 -3.57 3.02
N ALA A 456 -6.76 -3.00 2.03
CA ALA A 456 -6.40 -1.59 2.04
C ALA A 456 -7.62 -0.66 2.05
N LEU A 457 -8.65 -0.99 1.27
CA LEU A 457 -9.91 -0.26 1.24
C LEU A 457 -10.63 -0.32 2.59
N ILE A 458 -10.76 -1.52 3.17
CA ILE A 458 -11.41 -1.73 4.48
C ILE A 458 -10.63 -0.97 5.57
N ALA A 459 -9.30 -1.01 5.53
CA ALA A 459 -8.46 -0.31 6.47
C ALA A 459 -8.70 1.21 6.41
N ALA A 460 -8.78 1.78 5.20
CA ALA A 460 -9.11 3.19 5.02
C ALA A 460 -10.57 3.50 5.41
N ALA A 461 -11.52 2.61 5.10
CA ALA A 461 -12.93 2.79 5.42
C ALA A 461 -13.25 2.73 6.93
N ALA A 462 -12.44 1.98 7.70
CA ALA A 462 -12.51 1.91 9.15
C ALA A 462 -11.88 3.13 9.86
N MET A 463 -11.09 3.94 9.15
CA MET A 463 -10.49 5.14 9.71
C MET A 463 -11.54 6.24 9.90
N PRO A 464 -11.46 7.06 10.98
CA PRO A 464 -12.30 8.25 11.12
C PRO A 464 -12.15 9.18 9.90
N PRO A 465 -13.26 9.66 9.30
CA PRO A 465 -13.19 10.49 8.10
C PRO A 465 -12.35 11.76 8.27
N GLU A 466 -12.43 12.39 9.44
CA GLU A 466 -11.63 13.58 9.79
C GLU A 466 -10.14 13.29 9.71
N LEU A 467 -9.72 12.13 10.25
CA LEU A 467 -8.33 11.67 10.18
C LEU A 467 -7.92 11.38 8.73
N TYR A 468 -8.76 10.70 7.96
CA TYR A 468 -8.50 10.41 6.55
C TYR A 468 -8.24 11.68 5.73
N TYR A 469 -9.12 12.68 5.80
CA TYR A 469 -8.96 13.90 5.00
C TYR A 469 -7.81 14.77 5.50
N SER A 470 -7.56 14.82 6.81
CA SER A 470 -6.42 15.57 7.36
C SER A 470 -5.05 15.04 6.85
N ILE A 471 -4.95 13.74 6.60
CA ILE A 471 -3.74 13.11 6.04
C ILE A 471 -3.68 13.32 4.50
N ASN A 472 -4.80 13.09 3.80
CA ASN A 472 -4.79 12.98 2.34
C ASN A 472 -5.08 14.29 1.58
N VAL A 473 -5.48 15.37 2.26
CA VAL A 473 -5.65 16.70 1.65
C VAL A 473 -4.39 17.53 1.83
N ASP A 474 -3.84 18.07 0.74
CA ASP A 474 -2.73 19.03 0.82
C ASP A 474 -3.16 20.22 1.71
N VAL A 475 -2.32 20.57 2.68
CA VAL A 475 -2.56 21.62 3.68
C VAL A 475 -2.97 22.95 3.02
N GLU A 476 -2.43 23.27 1.84
CA GLU A 476 -2.76 24.51 1.11
C GLU A 476 -4.13 24.46 0.43
N LYS A 477 -4.65 23.25 0.17
CA LYS A 477 -5.95 23.02 -0.48
C LYS A 477 -7.09 22.81 0.50
N VAL A 478 -6.81 22.64 1.80
CA VAL A 478 -7.84 22.45 2.82
C VAL A 478 -8.91 23.57 2.77
N PRO A 479 -8.56 24.88 2.69
CA PRO A 479 -9.57 25.94 2.64
C PRO A 479 -10.50 25.85 1.43
N GLN A 480 -10.04 25.31 0.29
CA GLN A 480 -10.86 25.14 -0.91
C GLN A 480 -11.97 24.10 -0.72
N PHE A 481 -11.74 23.11 0.14
CA PHE A 481 -12.66 21.99 0.33
C PHE A 481 -13.37 22.00 1.67
N GLN A 482 -13.05 22.95 2.57
CA GLN A 482 -13.60 23.03 3.92
C GLN A 482 -15.12 23.00 3.93
N ASP A 483 -15.79 23.84 3.13
CA ASP A 483 -17.26 23.88 3.08
C ASP A 483 -17.90 22.54 2.69
N ARG A 484 -17.24 21.78 1.80
CA ARG A 484 -17.73 20.47 1.36
C ARG A 484 -17.43 19.38 2.39
N LEU A 485 -16.27 19.46 3.03
CA LEU A 485 -15.91 18.60 4.14
C LEU A 485 -16.89 18.79 5.29
N ASP A 486 -17.22 20.04 5.65
CA ASP A 486 -18.16 20.36 6.72
C ASP A 486 -19.58 19.85 6.44
N ARG A 487 -20.04 19.91 5.18
CA ARG A 487 -21.32 19.31 4.77
C ARG A 487 -21.30 17.79 4.86
N MET A 488 -20.24 17.14 4.36
CA MET A 488 -20.08 15.69 4.47
C MET A 488 -20.02 15.26 5.95
N TYR A 489 -19.29 16.00 6.77
CA TYR A 489 -19.18 15.83 8.22
C TYR A 489 -20.52 15.98 8.94
N ALA A 490 -21.34 16.94 8.53
CA ALA A 490 -22.70 17.11 9.03
C ALA A 490 -23.64 15.97 8.58
N GLU A 491 -23.46 15.42 7.38
CA GLU A 491 -24.26 14.30 6.84
C GLU A 491 -23.99 12.99 7.59
N ILE A 492 -22.72 12.72 7.92
CA ILE A 492 -22.29 11.49 8.62
C ILE A 492 -22.20 11.66 10.14
N GLY A 493 -22.49 12.86 10.64
CA GLY A 493 -22.48 13.17 12.07
C GLY A 493 -21.10 13.20 12.71
N THR A 494 -20.02 13.48 11.97
CA THR A 494 -18.65 13.62 12.49
C THR A 494 -18.15 15.02 12.14
N GLY A 495 -18.16 15.98 13.06
CA GLY A 495 -17.69 17.34 12.79
C GLY A 495 -17.79 18.24 14.03
N PRO A 496 -17.30 19.49 14.01
CA PRO A 496 -17.22 20.35 15.20
C PRO A 496 -18.58 20.55 15.89
N ALA A 497 -19.65 20.75 15.11
CA ALA A 497 -21.01 20.88 15.63
C ALA A 497 -21.56 19.59 16.25
N ALA A 498 -21.11 18.44 15.76
CA ALA A 498 -21.40 17.13 16.36
C ALA A 498 -20.59 16.92 17.66
N HIS A 499 -19.32 17.32 17.70
CA HIS A 499 -18.48 17.27 18.89
C HIS A 499 -19.04 18.12 20.03
N GLU A 500 -19.48 19.36 19.75
CA GLU A 500 -20.07 20.26 20.75
C GLU A 500 -21.31 19.65 21.43
N ARG A 501 -22.17 18.97 20.66
CA ARG A 501 -23.35 18.27 21.19
C ARG A 501 -23.02 16.97 21.93
N ILE A 502 -21.98 16.24 21.51
CA ILE A 502 -21.49 15.04 22.21
C ILE A 502 -20.94 15.41 23.59
N HIS A 503 -20.16 16.50 23.67
CA HIS A 503 -19.69 17.06 24.96
C HIS A 503 -20.85 17.51 25.85
N ALA A 504 -21.91 18.09 25.28
CA ALA A 504 -23.13 18.43 26.03
C ALA A 504 -23.93 17.20 26.51
N ALA A 505 -23.79 16.05 25.83
CA ALA A 505 -24.50 14.80 26.14
C ALA A 505 -23.73 13.85 27.08
N GLY A 506 -22.50 14.18 27.49
CA GLY A 506 -21.73 13.39 28.45
C GLY A 506 -21.26 12.02 27.96
N VAL A 507 -21.27 11.76 26.66
CA VAL A 507 -20.80 10.50 26.06
C VAL A 507 -19.31 10.63 25.75
N HIS A 508 -18.50 9.87 26.48
CA HIS A 508 -17.08 9.63 26.17
C HIS A 508 -16.97 8.26 25.50
N ASP A 509 -16.19 8.16 24.40
CA ASP A 509 -15.97 7.00 23.50
C ASP A 509 -16.97 6.86 22.32
N VAL A 510 -16.61 6.53 21.06
CA VAL A 510 -15.47 5.81 20.46
C VAL A 510 -15.08 6.49 19.13
N HIS A 511 -13.77 6.65 18.85
CA HIS A 511 -13.12 7.15 17.60
C HIS A 511 -12.65 8.62 17.50
N GLN A 512 -12.52 9.36 18.61
CA GLN A 512 -11.80 10.64 18.60
C GLN A 512 -10.28 10.42 18.62
N LEU A 513 -9.71 9.96 17.51
CA LEU A 513 -8.27 10.12 17.30
C LEU A 513 -8.05 11.55 16.82
N ASP A 514 -7.71 12.44 17.76
CA ASP A 514 -7.09 13.71 17.37
C ASP A 514 -5.83 13.34 16.61
N LEU A 515 -5.69 13.89 15.41
CA LEU A 515 -4.49 13.73 14.60
C LEU A 515 -3.22 14.06 15.39
N ALA A 516 -3.30 14.96 16.37
CA ALA A 516 -2.23 15.21 17.34
C ALA A 516 -1.78 13.95 18.10
N GLN A 517 -2.73 13.13 18.56
CA GLN A 517 -2.47 11.90 19.31
C GLN A 517 -1.94 10.78 18.41
N VAL A 518 -2.47 10.68 17.18
CA VAL A 518 -1.94 9.74 16.17
C VAL A 518 -0.50 10.11 15.84
N GLU A 519 -0.23 11.39 15.61
CA GLU A 519 1.12 11.87 15.36
C GLU A 519 2.06 11.59 16.53
N GLU A 520 1.63 11.77 17.78
CA GLU A 520 2.41 11.40 18.98
C GLU A 520 2.72 9.90 19.01
N THR A 521 1.74 9.05 18.68
CA THR A 521 1.89 7.58 18.66
C THR A 521 2.84 7.11 17.55
N VAL A 522 2.95 7.85 16.44
CA VAL A 522 3.84 7.55 15.31
C VAL A 522 5.19 8.30 15.47
N GLY A 523 5.62 8.58 16.70
CA GLY A 523 6.94 9.19 16.97
C GLY A 523 6.99 10.70 16.74
N GLY A 524 5.86 11.37 16.53
CA GLY A 524 5.81 12.80 16.30
C GLY A 524 6.14 13.22 14.87
N GLU A 525 5.98 12.38 13.85
CA GLU A 525 5.99 12.84 12.45
C GLU A 525 4.72 13.65 12.10
N SER A 526 4.83 14.72 11.29
CA SER A 526 3.62 15.37 10.75
C SER A 526 2.99 14.46 9.70
N LEU A 527 1.78 13.99 9.97
CA LEU A 527 1.01 13.16 9.04
C LEU A 527 0.11 14.03 8.14
N ARG A 528 -0.13 15.29 8.54
CA ARG A 528 -0.93 16.27 7.80
C ARG A 528 -0.43 16.48 6.38
N GLY A 529 -1.33 16.37 5.42
CA GLY A 529 -1.04 16.63 4.00
C GLY A 529 -0.01 15.70 3.37
N ARG A 530 0.29 14.54 3.98
CA ARG A 530 1.09 13.48 3.34
C ARG A 530 0.23 12.71 2.33
N THR A 531 -0.10 13.42 1.26
CA THR A 531 -0.90 12.90 0.15
C THR A 531 -0.26 11.64 -0.46
N GLY A 532 -1.10 10.73 -0.97
CA GLY A 532 -0.66 9.51 -1.65
C GLY A 532 -0.96 8.20 -0.93
N GLY A 533 -1.83 8.19 0.09
CA GLY A 533 -2.47 6.98 0.64
C GLY A 533 -1.59 6.04 1.46
N ALA A 534 -0.26 6.05 1.29
CA ALA A 534 0.65 5.15 2.01
C ALA A 534 0.65 5.40 3.53
N VAL A 535 0.63 6.66 3.96
CA VAL A 535 0.59 7.04 5.38
C VAL A 535 -0.74 6.63 6.01
N THR A 536 -1.86 6.95 5.34
CA THR A 536 -3.21 6.55 5.72
C THR A 536 -3.29 5.05 5.94
N LEU A 537 -2.77 4.27 5.00
CA LEU A 537 -2.76 2.82 5.09
C LEU A 537 -1.96 2.31 6.29
N ALA A 538 -0.76 2.85 6.51
CA ALA A 538 0.08 2.46 7.64
C ALA A 538 -0.60 2.73 8.98
N VAL A 539 -1.18 3.92 9.14
CA VAL A 539 -1.94 4.31 10.34
C VAL A 539 -3.17 3.42 10.53
N SER A 540 -3.98 3.22 9.49
CA SER A 540 -5.15 2.34 9.54
C SER A 540 -4.80 0.91 9.92
N MET A 541 -3.75 0.35 9.33
CA MET A 541 -3.30 -1.01 9.63
C MET A 541 -2.82 -1.13 11.09
N ALA A 542 -2.08 -0.14 11.60
CA ALA A 542 -1.65 -0.11 12.99
C ALA A 542 -2.87 -0.11 13.93
N MET A 543 -3.86 0.76 13.69
CA MET A 543 -5.09 0.83 14.49
C MET A 543 -5.86 -0.50 14.51
N ILE A 544 -6.00 -1.17 13.36
CA ILE A 544 -6.70 -2.45 13.26
C ILE A 544 -5.94 -3.55 14.00
N LEU A 545 -4.62 -3.58 13.91
CA LEU A 545 -3.82 -4.60 14.58
C LEU A 545 -3.78 -4.38 16.09
N THR A 546 -3.61 -3.14 16.56
CA THR A 546 -3.67 -2.83 17.99
C THR A 546 -5.02 -3.23 18.58
N SER A 547 -6.14 -2.86 17.93
CA SER A 547 -7.48 -3.26 18.40
C SER A 547 -7.69 -4.79 18.37
N ALA A 548 -7.10 -5.50 17.40
CA ALA A 548 -7.15 -6.96 17.39
C ALA A 548 -6.35 -7.60 18.53
N PHE A 549 -5.20 -7.03 18.91
CA PHE A 549 -4.42 -7.49 20.07
C PHE A 549 -5.12 -7.17 21.38
N ASP A 550 -5.67 -5.96 21.54
CA ASP A 550 -6.43 -5.59 22.73
C ASP A 550 -7.66 -6.51 22.92
N TRP A 551 -8.33 -6.90 21.83
CA TRP A 551 -9.39 -7.90 21.87
C TRP A 551 -8.89 -9.28 22.32
N ALA A 552 -7.72 -9.72 21.82
CA ALA A 552 -7.14 -11.00 22.21
C ALA A 552 -6.73 -11.02 23.69
N ASP A 553 -6.22 -9.90 24.20
CA ASP A 553 -5.79 -9.75 25.59
C ASP A 553 -6.97 -9.56 26.56
N SER A 554 -8.05 -8.92 26.13
CA SER A 554 -9.29 -8.77 26.92
C SER A 554 -10.25 -9.96 26.83
N GLY A 555 -9.99 -10.89 25.91
CA GLY A 555 -10.81 -12.07 25.61
C GLY A 555 -10.25 -13.42 26.08
N LEU A 556 -9.18 -13.42 26.89
CA LEU A 556 -8.60 -14.61 27.56
C LEU A 556 -8.88 -14.63 29.07
#